data_AF-N0DSV6-F1
#
_entry.id   AF-N0DSV6-F1
#
_cell.length_a   1.000
_cell.length_b   1.000
_cell.length_c   1.000
_cell.angle_alpha   90.00
_cell.angle_beta   90.00
_cell.angle_gamma   90.00
#
_symmetry.space_group_name_H-M   'P 1'
#
loop_
_entity.id
_entity.type
_entity.pdbx_description
1 polymer ?
#
loop_
_entity_poly.entity_id
_entity_poly.type
_entity_poly.pdbx_seq_one_letter_code
_entity_poly.pdbx_strand_id
1 'polypeptide(L)'
;ESYKVIVAEAAKNALGMDNIYERVFVIEPLLDGDRVAGAVGFSVREEKFYVFKAKAVMACMGGTVGVFKPRSTGEGLGRSWYPPFSTGSSAYFTMRAGAEMTCQEVRFIPVRFKDA
;
A
#
# COMPACT_ATOMS: atom_id res chain seq x y z
N GLU A 1 -18.76 -4.28 0.84
CA GLU A 1 -17.56 -4.53 1.68
C GLU A 1 -17.90 -5.35 2.93
N SER A 2 -18.33 -6.61 2.79
CA SER A 2 -18.66 -7.46 3.95
C SER A 2 -17.57 -8.47 4.30
N TYR A 3 -16.65 -8.76 3.37
CA TYR A 3 -15.65 -9.81 3.60
C TYR A 3 -14.43 -9.33 4.39
N LYS A 4 -13.98 -8.09 4.17
CA LYS A 4 -12.77 -7.55 4.82
C LYS A 4 -12.90 -7.49 6.35
N VAL A 5 -14.09 -7.22 6.88
CA VAL A 5 -14.31 -7.12 8.33
C VAL A 5 -14.04 -8.44 9.04
N ILE A 6 -14.42 -9.58 8.43
CA ILE A 6 -14.19 -10.92 8.99
C ILE A 6 -12.68 -11.20 9.11
N VAL A 7 -11.92 -10.92 8.05
CA VAL A 7 -10.47 -11.14 8.04
C VAL A 7 -9.74 -10.14 8.96
N ALA A 8 -10.21 -8.90 9.02
CA ALA A 8 -9.64 -7.87 9.89
C ALA A 8 -9.86 -8.20 11.38
N GLU A 9 -11.03 -8.74 11.73
CA GLU A 9 -11.32 -9.18 13.10
C GLU A 9 -10.39 -10.32 13.53
N ALA A 10 -10.19 -11.32 12.67
CA ALA A 10 -9.25 -12.41 12.95
C ALA A 10 -7.81 -11.90 13.18
N ALA A 11 -7.34 -10.98 12.34
CA ALA A 11 -6.01 -10.38 12.49
C ALA A 11 -5.88 -9.54 13.76
N LYS A 12 -6.92 -8.74 14.08
CA LYS A 12 -7.01 -7.95 15.32
C LYS A 12 -6.94 -8.84 16.56
N ASN A 13 -7.67 -9.95 16.56
CA ASN A 13 -7.69 -10.89 17.68
C ASN A 13 -6.34 -11.62 17.85
N ALA A 14 -5.65 -11.92 16.75
CA ALA A 14 -4.36 -12.60 16.79
C ALA A 14 -3.19 -11.68 17.21
N LEU A 15 -3.19 -10.42 16.75
CA LEU A 15 -2.08 -9.47 16.99
C LEU A 15 -2.28 -8.59 18.23
N GLY A 16 -3.54 -8.34 18.62
CA GLY A 16 -3.90 -7.34 19.62
C GLY A 16 -3.83 -5.91 19.05
N MET A 17 -4.70 -5.03 19.55
CA MET A 17 -4.81 -3.64 19.04
C MET A 17 -3.55 -2.80 19.26
N ASP A 18 -2.78 -3.07 20.30
CA ASP A 18 -1.56 -2.31 20.62
C ASP A 18 -0.45 -2.50 19.57
N ASN A 19 -0.54 -3.57 18.77
CA ASN A 19 0.39 -3.88 17.68
C ASN A 19 -0.14 -3.45 16.30
N ILE A 20 -1.30 -2.77 16.24
CA ILE A 20 -1.94 -2.33 15.00
C ILE A 20 -1.92 -0.80 14.96
N TYR A 21 -1.12 -0.26 14.06
CA TYR A 21 -1.02 1.18 13.82
C TYR A 21 -1.91 1.56 12.63
N GLU A 22 -3.03 2.22 12.91
CA GLU A 22 -3.91 2.78 11.88
C GLU A 22 -3.59 4.25 11.60
N ARG A 23 -3.98 4.74 10.42
CA ARG A 23 -3.79 6.15 10.00
C ARG A 23 -2.33 6.61 10.04
N VAL A 24 -1.38 5.69 9.90
CA VAL A 24 0.04 5.97 9.66
C VAL A 24 0.35 5.62 8.22
N PHE A 25 0.86 6.60 7.46
CA PHE A 25 1.30 6.38 6.09
C PHE A 25 2.80 6.15 6.06
N VAL A 26 3.23 4.97 5.62
CA VAL A 26 4.65 4.60 5.46
C VAL A 26 5.17 5.21 4.15
N ILE A 27 6.33 5.87 4.22
CA ILE A 27 6.89 6.63 3.09
C ILE A 27 8.23 6.11 2.58
N GLU A 28 9.06 5.45 3.40
CA GLU A 28 10.41 5.03 3.00
C GLU A 28 10.88 3.81 3.82
N PRO A 29 11.63 2.86 3.21
CA PRO A 29 12.35 1.84 3.96
C PRO A 29 13.51 2.45 4.78
N LEU A 30 13.79 1.87 5.94
CA LEU A 30 15.05 2.12 6.65
C LEU A 30 16.02 1.01 6.30
N LEU A 31 17.24 1.38 5.91
CA LEU A 31 18.31 0.45 5.53
C LEU A 31 19.52 0.59 6.46
N ASP A 32 20.22 -0.52 6.65
CA ASP A 32 21.51 -0.65 7.31
C ASP A 32 22.46 -1.34 6.32
N GLY A 33 23.16 -0.54 5.52
CA GLY A 33 23.78 -1.02 4.27
C GLY A 33 22.72 -1.56 3.31
N ASP A 34 22.93 -2.77 2.80
CA ASP A 34 21.99 -3.45 1.90
C ASP A 34 20.87 -4.23 2.64
N ARG A 35 20.84 -4.15 3.97
CA ARG A 35 19.87 -4.88 4.80
C ARG A 35 18.74 -3.98 5.23
N VAL A 36 17.50 -4.45 5.11
CA VAL A 36 16.34 -3.74 5.70
C VAL A 36 16.45 -3.69 7.23
N ALA A 37 16.26 -2.50 7.79
CA ALA A 37 16.29 -2.21 9.21
C ALA A 37 14.95 -1.69 9.75
N GLY A 38 13.97 -1.45 8.87
CA GLY A 38 12.64 -0.96 9.26
C GLY A 38 11.96 -0.09 8.21
N ALA A 39 11.16 0.87 8.69
CA ALA A 39 10.44 1.82 7.85
C ALA A 39 10.18 3.13 8.60
N VAL A 40 9.98 4.21 7.85
CA VAL A 40 9.49 5.50 8.39
C VAL A 40 8.15 5.89 7.79
N GLY A 41 7.38 6.63 8.57
CA GLY A 41 6.06 7.12 8.17
C GLY A 41 5.59 8.25 9.08
N PHE A 42 4.42 8.79 8.78
CA PHE A 42 3.81 9.83 9.62
C PHE A 42 2.31 9.59 9.78
N SER A 43 1.76 10.11 10.88
CA SER A 43 0.32 10.09 11.12
C SER A 43 -0.39 11.06 10.19
N VAL A 44 -1.51 10.64 9.59
CA VAL A 44 -2.40 11.52 8.82
C VAL A 44 -3.53 12.12 9.67
N ARG A 45 -3.38 12.06 11.00
CA ARG A 45 -4.35 12.57 11.98
C ARG A 45 -3.72 13.47 13.05
N GLU A 46 -2.43 13.33 13.28
CA GLU A 46 -1.68 14.01 14.32
C GLU A 46 -0.31 14.41 13.78
N GLU A 47 0.31 15.44 14.35
CA GLU A 47 1.69 15.83 14.02
C GLU A 47 2.69 14.86 14.68
N LYS A 48 2.77 13.66 14.12
CA LYS A 48 3.60 12.58 14.67
C LYS A 48 4.32 11.82 13.58
N PHE A 49 5.65 11.78 13.69
CA PHE A 49 6.52 10.98 12.85
C PHE A 49 6.85 9.65 13.52
N TYR A 50 6.88 8.57 12.74
CA TYR A 50 7.12 7.21 13.20
C TYR A 50 8.41 6.67 12.59
N VAL A 51 9.24 6.07 13.45
CA VAL A 51 10.43 5.30 13.08
C VAL A 51 10.23 3.87 13.58
N PHE A 52 9.89 2.96 12.68
CA PHE A 52 9.73 1.55 13.00
C PHE A 52 11.05 0.83 12.77
N LYS A 53 11.69 0.33 13.83
CA LYS A 53 12.86 -0.55 13.72
C LYS A 53 12.41 -1.99 13.72
N ALA A 54 12.85 -2.78 12.74
CA ALA A 54 12.43 -4.17 12.58
C ALA A 54 13.58 -5.05 12.06
N LYS A 55 13.56 -6.34 12.44
CA LYS A 55 14.50 -7.35 11.93
C LYS A 55 14.10 -7.88 10.55
N ALA A 56 12.80 -7.87 10.26
CA ALA A 56 12.20 -8.27 9.00
C ALA A 56 11.03 -7.32 8.70
N VAL A 57 10.83 -7.01 7.42
CA VAL A 57 9.76 -6.13 6.94
C VAL A 57 9.06 -6.80 5.78
N MET A 58 7.72 -6.74 5.77
CA MET A 58 6.89 -7.25 4.70
C MET A 58 6.09 -6.09 4.08
N ALA A 59 6.30 -5.82 2.80
CA ALA A 59 5.59 -4.76 2.07
C ALA A 59 4.28 -5.30 1.46
N CYS A 60 3.15 -5.06 2.13
CA CYS A 60 1.81 -5.50 1.70
C CYS A 60 0.86 -4.34 1.42
N MET A 61 1.32 -3.31 0.70
CA MET A 61 0.59 -2.05 0.49
C MET A 61 -0.17 -1.99 -0.86
N GLY A 62 -0.54 -3.15 -1.40
CA GLY A 62 -1.27 -3.27 -2.66
C GLY A 62 -0.44 -2.94 -3.91
N GLY A 63 -1.16 -2.83 -5.04
CA GLY A 63 -0.60 -2.53 -6.36
C GLY A 63 -0.59 -1.03 -6.68
N THR A 64 -0.70 -0.69 -7.96
CA THR A 64 -0.62 0.69 -8.46
C THR A 64 -1.78 1.03 -9.38
N VAL A 65 -2.51 2.09 -9.08
CA VAL A 65 -3.51 2.73 -9.96
C VAL A 65 -3.24 4.23 -10.08
N GLY A 66 -3.96 4.91 -10.96
CA GLY A 66 -3.80 6.36 -11.17
C GLY A 66 -2.59 6.77 -12.04
N VAL A 67 -1.80 5.81 -12.53
CA VAL A 67 -0.62 6.06 -13.39
C VAL A 67 -0.96 6.17 -14.89
N PHE A 68 -2.16 5.78 -15.31
CA PHE A 68 -2.66 5.96 -16.67
C PHE A 68 -3.92 6.84 -16.64
N LYS A 69 -4.09 7.68 -17.67
CA LYS A 69 -5.32 8.47 -17.83
C LYS A 69 -6.54 7.53 -17.96
N PRO A 70 -7.53 7.61 -17.06
CA PRO A 70 -8.72 6.77 -17.14
C PRO A 70 -9.70 7.24 -18.22
N ARG A 71 -10.74 6.44 -18.47
CA ARG A 71 -11.81 6.76 -19.43
C ARG A 71 -12.74 7.88 -18.96
N SER A 72 -12.84 8.11 -17.65
CA SER A 72 -13.65 9.18 -17.04
C SER A 72 -12.72 10.11 -16.26
N THR A 73 -12.71 11.40 -16.57
CA THR A 73 -11.74 12.38 -16.03
C THR A 73 -12.34 13.47 -15.16
N GLY A 74 -13.67 13.51 -15.00
CA GLY A 74 -14.36 14.36 -14.02
C GLY A 74 -14.50 13.65 -12.66
N GLU A 75 -15.67 13.74 -12.05
CA GLU A 75 -15.98 13.05 -10.78
C GLU A 75 -15.77 11.53 -10.84
N GLY A 76 -15.88 10.94 -12.04
CA GLY A 76 -15.58 9.52 -12.28
C GLY A 76 -14.11 9.12 -12.17
N LEU A 77 -13.18 10.05 -11.94
CA LEU A 77 -11.74 9.78 -11.82
C LEU A 77 -11.43 8.75 -10.72
N GLY A 78 -12.19 8.78 -9.61
CA GLY A 78 -12.03 7.82 -8.50
C GLY A 78 -12.57 6.42 -8.80
N ARG A 79 -13.28 6.21 -9.92
CA ARG A 79 -13.87 4.91 -10.30
C ARG A 79 -12.88 4.05 -11.09
N SER A 80 -11.68 3.84 -10.55
CA SER A 80 -10.76 2.84 -11.08
C SER A 80 -11.30 1.43 -10.82
N TRP A 81 -11.04 0.50 -11.74
CA TRP A 81 -11.45 -0.90 -11.54
C TRP A 81 -10.74 -1.55 -10.34
N TYR A 82 -9.44 -1.28 -10.19
CA TYR A 82 -8.67 -1.67 -9.02
C TYR A 82 -8.69 -0.53 -7.98
N PRO A 83 -8.51 -0.79 -6.67
CA PRO A 83 -8.85 0.20 -5.66
C PRO A 83 -8.07 1.52 -5.77
N PRO A 84 -8.74 2.69 -5.75
CA PRO A 84 -8.13 4.01 -5.96
C PRO A 84 -7.10 4.39 -4.89
N PHE A 85 -7.12 3.73 -3.74
CA PHE A 85 -6.16 3.93 -2.65
C PHE A 85 -4.84 3.17 -2.82
N SER A 86 -4.66 2.38 -3.89
CA SER A 86 -3.42 1.64 -4.17
C SER A 86 -2.47 2.46 -5.06
N THR A 87 -1.54 3.21 -4.46
CA THR A 87 -0.71 4.20 -5.18
C THR A 87 0.70 3.71 -5.51
N GLY A 88 0.95 2.40 -5.49
CA GLY A 88 2.26 1.83 -5.79
C GLY A 88 3.28 1.90 -4.66
N SER A 89 2.83 2.09 -3.41
CA SER A 89 3.72 2.15 -2.25
C SER A 89 4.55 0.87 -2.08
N SER A 90 4.02 -0.32 -2.38
CA SER A 90 4.81 -1.56 -2.34
C SER A 90 5.96 -1.54 -3.34
N ALA A 91 5.66 -1.20 -4.61
CA ALA A 91 6.67 -1.12 -5.66
C ALA A 91 7.75 -0.09 -5.35
N TYR A 92 7.35 1.12 -4.91
CA TYR A 92 8.30 2.15 -4.47
C TYR A 92 9.18 1.64 -3.33
N PHE A 93 8.56 1.13 -2.25
CA PHE A 93 9.27 0.71 -1.06
C PHE A 93 10.30 -0.39 -1.34
N THR A 94 9.93 -1.40 -2.14
CA THR A 94 10.84 -2.50 -2.46
C THR A 94 11.94 -2.08 -3.43
N MET A 95 11.61 -1.30 -4.48
CA MET A 95 12.61 -0.75 -5.40
C MET A 95 13.64 0.12 -4.67
N ARG A 96 13.18 0.98 -3.76
CA ARG A 96 14.03 1.85 -2.95
C ARG A 96 14.88 1.09 -1.94
N ALA A 97 14.40 -0.06 -1.46
CA ALA A 97 15.16 -0.97 -0.64
C ALA A 97 16.21 -1.79 -1.42
N GLY A 98 16.31 -1.61 -2.75
CA GLY A 98 17.24 -2.36 -3.60
C GLY A 98 16.75 -3.77 -3.96
N ALA A 99 15.48 -4.09 -3.72
CA ALA A 99 14.93 -5.39 -4.08
C ALA A 99 14.79 -5.53 -5.61
N GLU A 100 15.17 -6.70 -6.13
CA GLU A 100 14.97 -7.04 -7.53
C GLU A 100 13.48 -7.08 -7.88
N MET A 101 13.13 -6.49 -9.02
CA MET A 101 11.77 -6.47 -9.54
C MET A 101 11.70 -7.31 -10.81
N THR A 102 10.59 -8.00 -11.01
CA THR A 102 10.34 -8.82 -12.20
C THR A 102 9.04 -8.40 -12.88
N CYS A 103 8.96 -8.59 -14.19
CA CYS A 103 7.76 -8.42 -15.01
C CYS A 103 7.05 -7.06 -14.83
N GLN A 104 7.79 -5.97 -14.62
CA GLN A 104 7.21 -4.64 -14.38
C GLN A 104 6.51 -4.06 -15.62
N GLU A 105 6.82 -4.60 -16.80
CA GLU A 105 6.16 -4.30 -18.07
C GLU A 105 4.76 -4.93 -18.18
N VAL A 106 4.47 -5.97 -17.39
CA VAL A 106 3.19 -6.67 -17.41
C VAL A 106 2.13 -5.85 -16.68
N ARG A 107 1.09 -5.47 -17.43
CA ARG A 107 -0.06 -4.70 -16.92
C ARG A 107 -1.35 -5.47 -17.11
N PHE A 108 -2.26 -5.33 -16.17
CA PHE A 108 -3.59 -5.93 -16.26
C PHE A 108 -4.62 -4.92 -16.79
N ILE A 109 -5.29 -5.28 -17.89
CA ILE A 109 -6.34 -4.47 -18.52
C ILE A 109 -7.68 -5.18 -18.39
N PRO A 110 -8.52 -4.80 -17.42
CA PRO A 110 -9.78 -5.50 -17.16
C PRO A 110 -10.83 -5.15 -18.21
N VAL A 111 -11.47 -6.17 -18.79
CA VAL A 111 -12.71 -6.02 -19.57
C VAL A 111 -13.90 -6.08 -18.62
N ARG A 112 -14.65 -4.98 -18.49
CA ARG A 112 -15.77 -4.84 -17.55
C ARG A 112 -16.90 -4.03 -18.21
N PHE A 113 -18.06 -4.04 -17.56
CA PHE A 113 -19.17 -3.18 -17.96
C PHE A 113 -18.74 -1.71 -17.94
N LYS A 114 -19.11 -1.01 -19.01
CA LYS A 114 -19.09 0.45 -19.03
C LYS A 114 -20.32 0.92 -18.26
N ASP A 115 -20.18 1.96 -17.45
CA ASP A 115 -21.34 2.67 -16.87
C ASP A 115 -22.34 3.00 -18.01
N ALA A 116 -23.63 2.84 -17.75
CA ALA A 116 -24.70 3.28 -18.67
C ALA A 116 -24.63 4.80 -18.87
#